data_AF-A0A5B7V3G5-F1
#
_entry.id   AF-A0A5B7V3G5-F1
#
_cell.length_a   1.000
_cell.length_b   1.000
_cell.length_c   1.000
_cell.angle_alpha   90.00
_cell.angle_beta   90.00
_cell.angle_gamma   90.00
#
_symmetry.space_group_name_H-M   'P 1'
#
loop_
_entity.id
_entity.type
_entity.pdbx_description
1 polymer ?
#
loop_
_entity_poly.entity_id
_entity_poly.type
_entity_poly.pdbx_seq_one_letter_code
_entity_poly.pdbx_strand_id
1 'polypeptide(L)'
;MVSSSPPRLARLANSVLQPGFVGTTEVPDWLRRRIAAGLGGVVLFGRNIVDPEQVAGLTAALRAENPDLIVAIDEEAGDVTRMEAWTGASRPGNLALGAVDDIDLTERVARDIGRELHAAGVSLNYAPSADVNSNPLNPVIGVRSFGARTDIVSRHTAAWIRGLQSAGVAACAKHFPGHGDTSVDPHFGLPRVTGGAEEIARTALPPFIAAMESGVRAVMTAHLLVPAYDPALPATLSPRILNDLLRGELGFDGMVVTDGIEMGAVTDRYGIDGATVRAVAGGVDAVCVGGERAEESTVDLLTGALVRAVRDGTLPEDRLTEASTRVRSFATWSGARSRAATATGLRSDIGLIAARRAVRVRPRREEEATARADSAGALPTIGFPRTTGATDTAGTAGTAGTAGTAGPSGTGNTASAPGGLVTASTASTASTGDAAGGTGSTDWAGAAANAGTAGGVPGTPAEPLLPLTVAPHVVELSPVMNPAVDGGTPWGVADPLRALRPDTTSVRLTELELDGFDDVLDRAALTPADGRALVVVVRDAARHRWMTEALARLLRTRPDALVVEMGVPTGVPLGAVHLITHGATRVSGIAVAELLTGRSYAPTPRADLSPLA
;
A
#
# COMPACT_ATOMS: atom_id res chain seq x y z
N MET A 1 5.08 0.32 45.52
CA MET A 1 5.79 0.98 44.40
C MET A 1 5.56 2.47 44.53
N VAL A 2 6.62 3.28 44.52
CA VAL A 2 6.48 4.74 44.54
C VAL A 2 6.03 5.17 43.14
N SER A 3 4.83 5.73 43.03
CA SER A 3 4.28 6.24 41.76
C SER A 3 5.23 7.27 41.14
N SER A 4 5.50 7.15 39.84
CA SER A 4 6.39 8.08 39.14
C SER A 4 5.92 9.52 39.15
N SER A 5 6.88 10.44 39.16
CA SER A 5 6.58 11.86 39.10
C SER A 5 5.86 12.23 37.78
N PRO A 6 4.94 13.21 37.81
CA PRO A 6 4.25 13.72 36.61
C PRO A 6 5.19 14.00 35.41
N PRO A 7 6.37 14.65 35.60
CA PRO A 7 7.27 14.93 34.49
C PRO A 7 7.91 13.68 33.87
N ARG A 8 8.19 12.64 34.68
CA ARG A 8 8.73 11.36 34.17
C ARG A 8 7.71 10.66 33.28
N LEU A 9 6.45 10.58 33.73
CA LEU A 9 5.39 9.93 32.96
C LEU A 9 5.11 10.65 31.63
N ALA A 10 5.10 11.99 31.64
CA ALA A 10 4.93 12.76 30.40
C ALA A 10 6.06 12.51 29.40
N ARG A 11 7.30 12.41 29.86
CA ARG A 11 8.45 12.07 29.00
C ARG A 11 8.37 10.66 28.43
N LEU A 12 7.93 9.68 29.23
CA LEU A 12 7.67 8.31 28.75
C LEU A 12 6.54 8.29 27.71
N ALA A 13 5.45 9.00 27.95
CA ALA A 13 4.33 9.11 27.02
C ALA A 13 4.75 9.77 25.69
N ASN A 14 5.49 10.89 25.74
CA ASN A 14 6.02 11.52 24.53
C ASN A 14 6.91 10.56 23.72
N SER A 15 7.72 9.73 24.40
CA SER A 15 8.69 8.86 23.71
C SER A 15 8.08 7.75 22.87
N VAL A 16 6.80 7.43 23.07
CA VAL A 16 6.08 6.40 22.29
C VAL A 16 5.19 6.99 21.20
N LEU A 17 5.12 8.32 21.07
CA LEU A 17 4.33 8.99 20.04
C LEU A 17 5.19 9.34 18.83
N GLN A 18 4.62 9.16 17.64
CA GLN A 18 5.18 9.56 16.34
C GLN A 18 4.17 10.39 15.56
N PRO A 19 4.01 11.68 15.90
CA PRO A 19 3.07 12.58 15.22
C PRO A 19 3.61 13.08 13.88
N GLY A 20 2.72 13.28 12.93
CA GLY A 20 2.89 14.19 11.81
C GLY A 20 2.69 15.65 12.22
N PHE A 21 3.10 16.56 11.34
CA PHE A 21 2.94 18.01 11.52
C PHE A 21 2.70 18.71 10.17
N VAL A 22 2.36 19.99 10.21
CA VAL A 22 2.19 20.85 9.02
C VAL A 22 3.40 21.78 8.89
N GLY A 23 3.89 21.95 7.66
CA GLY A 23 5.03 22.79 7.33
C GLY A 23 6.09 22.05 6.52
N THR A 24 6.86 22.81 5.73
CA THR A 24 7.91 22.30 4.85
C THR A 24 9.29 22.80 5.25
N THR A 25 9.46 24.07 5.63
CA THR A 25 10.79 24.64 5.94
C THR A 25 11.00 24.92 7.42
N GLU A 26 9.96 25.34 8.13
CA GLU A 26 10.03 25.67 9.56
C GLU A 26 9.43 24.56 10.42
N VAL A 27 10.19 24.11 11.41
CA VAL A 27 9.67 23.20 12.45
C VAL A 27 8.78 24.00 13.40
N PRO A 28 7.49 23.63 13.58
CA PRO A 28 6.60 24.33 14.49
C PRO A 28 7.16 24.39 15.93
N ASP A 29 6.98 25.53 16.61
CA ASP A 29 7.49 25.73 17.97
C ASP A 29 7.03 24.66 18.96
N TRP A 30 5.77 24.23 18.82
CA TRP A 30 5.23 23.17 19.66
C TRP A 30 5.98 21.85 19.49
N LEU A 31 6.38 21.55 18.26
CA LEU A 31 7.08 20.32 17.93
C LEU A 31 8.49 20.35 18.50
N ARG A 32 9.21 21.49 18.40
CA ARG A 32 10.51 21.68 19.07
C ARG A 32 10.41 21.45 20.58
N ARG A 33 9.41 22.07 21.24
CA ARG A 33 9.16 21.87 22.68
C ARG A 33 8.89 20.40 23.01
N ARG A 34 8.09 19.70 22.19
CA ARG A 34 7.77 18.28 22.39
C ARG A 34 8.99 17.38 22.20
N ILE A 35 9.82 17.64 21.19
CA ILE A 35 11.09 16.93 20.97
C ILE A 35 12.02 17.10 22.18
N ALA A 36 12.23 18.33 22.65
CA ALA A 36 13.01 18.60 23.87
C ALA A 36 12.42 17.92 25.12
N ALA A 37 11.09 17.75 25.16
CA ALA A 37 10.36 17.04 26.20
C ALA A 37 10.34 15.50 26.03
N GLY A 38 11.08 14.95 25.07
CA GLY A 38 11.29 13.51 24.89
C GLY A 38 10.40 12.84 23.85
N LEU A 39 9.85 13.57 22.87
CA LEU A 39 9.17 12.96 21.71
C LEU A 39 10.14 12.01 20.97
N GLY A 40 9.68 10.78 20.71
CA GLY A 40 10.53 9.70 20.19
C GLY A 40 10.71 9.71 18.67
N GLY A 41 9.75 10.26 17.93
CA GLY A 41 9.84 10.38 16.49
C GLY A 41 8.77 11.30 15.89
N VAL A 42 8.84 11.48 14.58
CA VAL A 42 7.86 12.21 13.76
C VAL A 42 7.63 11.45 12.46
N VAL A 43 6.47 11.67 11.83
CA VAL A 43 6.13 11.08 10.53
C VAL A 43 5.97 12.18 9.49
N LEU A 44 6.66 12.03 8.35
CA LEU A 44 6.52 12.92 7.19
C LEU A 44 5.42 12.40 6.26
N PHE A 45 4.63 13.33 5.73
CA PHE A 45 3.58 13.10 4.73
C PHE A 45 3.83 14.00 3.52
N GLY A 46 3.09 13.81 2.41
CA GLY A 46 3.26 14.61 1.17
C GLY A 46 3.23 16.13 1.40
N ARG A 47 2.46 16.60 2.39
CA ARG A 47 2.40 18.02 2.81
C ARG A 47 3.70 18.60 3.39
N ASN A 48 4.65 17.74 3.76
CA ASN A 48 5.97 18.14 4.26
C ASN A 48 7.05 18.16 3.15
N ILE A 49 6.69 17.71 1.94
CA ILE A 49 7.62 17.42 0.85
C ILE A 49 7.43 18.44 -0.27
N VAL A 50 8.50 19.17 -0.57
CA VAL A 50 8.67 19.97 -1.80
C VAL A 50 9.65 19.25 -2.73
N ASP A 51 10.85 18.98 -2.22
CA ASP A 51 11.91 18.24 -2.90
C ASP A 51 12.88 17.61 -1.87
N PRO A 52 13.77 16.68 -2.30
CA PRO A 52 14.68 16.01 -1.37
C PRO A 52 15.64 16.93 -0.60
N GLU A 53 16.06 18.05 -1.19
CA GLU A 53 17.00 19.00 -0.54
C GLU A 53 16.28 19.76 0.59
N GLN A 54 15.07 20.25 0.32
CA GLN A 54 14.22 20.86 1.34
C GLN A 54 13.97 19.89 2.50
N VAL A 55 13.67 18.63 2.22
CA VAL A 55 13.41 17.63 3.27
C VAL A 55 14.66 17.37 4.10
N ALA A 56 15.85 17.32 3.48
CA ALA A 56 17.11 17.21 4.23
C ALA A 56 17.32 18.39 5.20
N GLY A 57 17.00 19.62 4.77
CA GLY A 57 17.03 20.80 5.64
C GLY A 57 16.03 20.71 6.80
N LEU A 58 14.80 20.28 6.52
CA LEU A 58 13.76 20.08 7.53
C LEU A 58 14.15 19.01 8.57
N THR A 59 14.67 17.87 8.13
CA THR A 59 15.08 16.79 9.04
C THR A 59 16.32 17.14 9.85
N ALA A 60 17.24 17.93 9.29
CA ALA A 60 18.36 18.49 10.04
C ALA A 60 17.87 19.45 11.15
N ALA A 61 16.89 20.32 10.85
CA ALA A 61 16.29 21.22 11.83
C ALA A 61 15.55 20.48 12.96
N LEU A 62 14.90 19.36 12.65
CA LEU A 62 14.28 18.47 13.65
C LEU A 62 15.34 17.79 14.54
N ARG A 63 16.42 17.26 13.95
CA ARG A 63 17.49 16.57 14.70
C ARG A 63 18.41 17.49 15.47
N ALA A 64 18.41 18.78 15.18
CA ALA A 64 19.08 19.78 16.03
C ALA A 64 18.49 19.80 17.45
N GLU A 65 17.20 19.48 17.61
CA GLU A 65 16.53 19.38 18.92
C GLU A 65 16.79 18.02 19.60
N ASN A 66 16.86 16.94 18.82
CA ASN A 66 17.19 15.59 19.30
C ASN A 66 17.92 14.78 18.21
N PRO A 67 19.24 14.53 18.35
CA PRO A 67 20.01 13.78 17.37
C PRO A 67 19.54 12.35 17.12
N ASP A 68 18.86 11.75 18.10
CA ASP A 68 18.32 10.38 18.02
C ASP A 68 16.84 10.35 17.58
N LEU A 69 16.26 11.47 17.15
CA LEU A 69 14.87 11.51 16.70
C LEU A 69 14.66 10.58 15.49
N ILE A 70 13.67 9.69 15.61
CA ILE A 70 13.21 8.86 14.50
C ILE A 70 12.42 9.76 13.55
N VAL A 71 12.90 9.92 12.33
CA VAL A 71 12.14 10.52 11.24
C VAL A 71 11.62 9.38 10.37
N ALA A 72 10.30 9.22 10.36
CA ALA A 72 9.60 8.20 9.62
C ALA A 72 8.90 8.76 8.37
N ILE A 73 8.68 7.91 7.37
CA ILE A 73 7.91 8.22 6.17
C ILE A 73 7.25 6.93 5.66
N ASP A 74 6.20 7.06 4.85
CA ASP A 74 5.58 5.92 4.17
C ASP A 74 5.85 5.93 2.66
N GLU A 75 7.02 5.43 2.27
CA GLU A 75 7.51 5.42 0.88
C GLU A 75 7.60 3.99 0.35
N GLU A 76 6.50 3.51 -0.24
CA GLU A 76 6.39 2.18 -0.87
C GLU A 76 6.72 2.21 -2.37
N ALA A 77 7.05 3.38 -2.93
CA ALA A 77 6.93 3.68 -4.36
C ALA A 77 5.52 3.39 -4.88
N GLY A 78 5.36 3.17 -6.19
CA GLY A 78 4.04 2.84 -6.72
C GLY A 78 3.03 3.95 -6.48
N ASP A 79 1.87 3.56 -5.95
CA ASP A 79 0.79 4.49 -5.61
C ASP A 79 1.00 5.19 -4.25
N VAL A 80 1.83 4.63 -3.36
CA VAL A 80 2.10 5.18 -2.02
C VAL A 80 3.52 5.72 -1.99
N THR A 81 3.67 6.94 -2.49
CA THR A 81 4.93 7.70 -2.52
C THR A 81 4.72 9.07 -1.86
N ARG A 82 5.56 9.42 -0.88
CA ARG A 82 5.54 10.77 -0.29
C ARG A 82 6.58 11.67 -0.93
N MET A 83 7.78 11.14 -1.20
CA MET A 83 8.88 11.89 -1.82
C MET A 83 8.50 12.42 -3.20
N GLU A 84 7.66 11.68 -3.92
CA GLU A 84 7.19 12.02 -5.26
C GLU A 84 5.68 12.24 -5.34
N ALA A 85 5.01 12.56 -4.22
CA ALA A 85 3.56 12.81 -4.16
C ALA A 85 3.07 13.84 -5.20
N TRP A 86 3.92 14.82 -5.57
CA TRP A 86 3.57 15.88 -6.52
C TRP A 86 4.12 15.67 -7.93
N THR A 87 5.00 14.67 -8.13
CA THR A 87 5.68 14.45 -9.42
C THR A 87 5.43 13.06 -10.01
N GLY A 88 4.83 12.14 -9.25
CA GLY A 88 4.51 10.79 -9.67
C GLY A 88 5.72 9.86 -9.55
N ALA A 89 5.49 8.66 -9.00
CA ALA A 89 6.55 7.72 -8.65
C ALA A 89 7.49 7.43 -9.83
N SER A 90 8.79 7.62 -9.59
CA SER A 90 9.91 7.27 -10.48
C SER A 90 10.26 5.79 -10.45
N ARG A 91 9.62 5.02 -9.55
CA ARG A 91 9.86 3.59 -9.36
C ARG A 91 8.50 2.87 -9.37
N PRO A 92 8.42 1.67 -9.97
CA PRO A 92 7.17 0.92 -9.99
C PRO A 92 6.81 0.42 -8.58
N GLY A 93 5.52 0.16 -8.36
CA GLY A 93 5.03 -0.39 -7.10
C GLY A 93 5.31 -1.88 -6.93
N ASN A 94 4.92 -2.41 -5.77
CA ASN A 94 5.23 -3.78 -5.36
C ASN A 94 4.65 -4.84 -6.30
N LEU A 95 3.42 -4.69 -6.79
CA LEU A 95 2.83 -5.69 -7.69
C LEU A 95 3.60 -5.79 -9.02
N ALA A 96 4.09 -4.67 -9.54
CA ALA A 96 4.94 -4.68 -10.72
C ALA A 96 6.27 -5.39 -10.48
N LEU A 97 6.89 -5.20 -9.31
CA LEU A 97 8.12 -5.93 -8.94
C LEU A 97 7.87 -7.43 -8.78
N GLY A 98 6.76 -7.83 -8.15
CA GLY A 98 6.37 -9.23 -8.02
C GLY A 98 5.94 -9.87 -9.34
N ALA A 99 5.38 -9.09 -10.28
CA ALA A 99 5.07 -9.57 -11.64
C ALA A 99 6.33 -9.77 -12.50
N VAL A 100 7.40 -9.01 -12.25
CA VAL A 100 8.73 -9.26 -12.84
C VAL A 100 9.39 -10.48 -12.21
N ASP A 101 9.17 -10.67 -10.91
CA ASP A 101 9.61 -11.82 -10.13
C ASP A 101 11.14 -11.97 -9.97
N ASP A 102 11.83 -10.84 -9.99
CA ASP A 102 13.29 -10.72 -9.83
C ASP A 102 13.62 -10.06 -8.49
N ILE A 103 14.14 -10.85 -7.54
CA ILE A 103 14.48 -10.38 -6.20
C ILE A 103 15.68 -9.43 -6.19
N ASP A 104 16.62 -9.58 -7.13
CA ASP A 104 17.78 -8.70 -7.21
C ASP A 104 17.35 -7.32 -7.73
N LEU A 105 16.41 -7.29 -8.69
CA LEU A 105 15.78 -6.05 -9.13
C LEU A 105 15.04 -5.37 -7.97
N THR A 106 14.26 -6.13 -7.20
CA THR A 106 13.53 -5.63 -6.02
C THR A 106 14.49 -5.03 -5.00
N GLU A 107 15.59 -5.73 -4.68
CA GLU A 107 16.60 -5.25 -3.76
C GLU A 107 17.28 -3.97 -4.26
N ARG A 108 17.57 -3.86 -5.57
CA ARG A 108 18.13 -2.64 -6.17
C ARG A 108 17.16 -1.46 -6.13
N VAL A 109 15.87 -1.67 -6.41
CA VAL A 109 14.84 -0.62 -6.31
C VAL A 109 14.69 -0.15 -4.87
N ALA A 110 14.59 -1.06 -3.91
CA ALA A 110 14.48 -0.71 -2.49
C ALA A 110 15.75 0.00 -1.97
N ARG A 111 16.93 -0.40 -2.43
CA ARG A 111 18.20 0.29 -2.12
C ARG A 111 18.21 1.71 -2.69
N ASP A 112 17.68 1.91 -3.89
CA ASP A 112 17.60 3.22 -4.53
C ASP A 112 16.67 4.18 -3.77
N ILE A 113 15.48 3.70 -3.36
CA ILE A 113 14.57 4.41 -2.46
C ILE A 113 15.30 4.74 -1.14
N GLY A 114 15.98 3.74 -0.56
CA GLY A 114 16.72 3.93 0.69
C GLY A 114 17.81 4.99 0.61
N ARG A 115 18.48 5.16 -0.54
CA ARG A 115 19.48 6.21 -0.73
C ARG A 115 18.85 7.60 -0.74
N GLU A 116 17.73 7.76 -1.45
CA GLU A 116 16.98 9.03 -1.49
C GLU A 116 16.46 9.40 -0.09
N LEU A 117 15.85 8.45 0.60
CA LEU A 117 15.36 8.65 1.97
C LEU A 117 16.50 8.95 2.96
N HIS A 118 17.63 8.23 2.86
CA HIS A 118 18.79 8.48 3.71
C HIS A 118 19.36 9.89 3.49
N ALA A 119 19.48 10.33 2.23
CA ALA A 119 19.93 11.67 1.88
C ALA A 119 18.98 12.77 2.40
N ALA A 120 17.67 12.50 2.41
CA ALA A 120 16.65 13.37 3.00
C ALA A 120 16.62 13.33 4.54
N GLY A 121 17.48 12.52 5.18
CA GLY A 121 17.54 12.37 6.63
C GLY A 121 16.43 11.49 7.22
N VAL A 122 15.73 10.67 6.43
CA VAL A 122 14.77 9.69 6.96
C VAL A 122 15.53 8.50 7.56
N SER A 123 15.09 8.04 8.74
CA SER A 123 15.70 6.90 9.45
C SER A 123 14.83 5.65 9.45
N LEU A 124 13.51 5.80 9.26
CA LEU A 124 12.54 4.71 9.22
C LEU A 124 11.61 4.89 8.03
N ASN A 125 11.44 3.85 7.22
CA ASN A 125 10.43 3.81 6.18
C ASN A 125 9.38 2.75 6.56
N TYR A 126 8.11 3.12 6.52
CA TYR A 126 6.97 2.23 6.72
C TYR A 126 6.73 1.33 5.51
N ALA A 127 7.78 0.65 5.04
CA ALA A 127 7.75 -0.26 3.91
C ALA A 127 8.70 -1.45 4.15
N PRO A 128 8.40 -2.63 3.57
CA PRO A 128 7.38 -2.89 2.56
C PRO A 128 6.03 -3.35 3.14
N SER A 129 4.98 -3.30 2.32
CA SER A 129 3.80 -4.15 2.54
C SER A 129 4.21 -5.62 2.29
N ALA A 130 4.05 -6.43 3.33
CA ALA A 130 4.22 -7.87 3.39
C ALA A 130 2.88 -8.61 3.27
N ASP A 131 1.80 -7.89 2.92
CA ASP A 131 0.47 -8.47 2.77
C ASP A 131 0.40 -9.34 1.52
N VAL A 132 -0.22 -10.52 1.63
CA VAL A 132 -0.53 -11.38 0.47
C VAL A 132 -1.90 -11.02 -0.07
N ASN A 133 -1.97 -10.36 -1.22
CA ASN A 133 -3.23 -9.90 -1.80
C ASN A 133 -4.04 -11.04 -2.45
N SER A 134 -4.47 -12.01 -1.64
CA SER A 134 -5.26 -13.18 -2.03
C SER A 134 -6.68 -12.80 -2.48
N ASN A 135 -7.23 -11.71 -1.93
CA ASN A 135 -8.50 -11.16 -2.37
C ASN A 135 -8.27 -10.10 -3.48
N PRO A 136 -8.62 -10.38 -4.75
CA PRO A 136 -8.43 -9.42 -5.84
C PRO A 136 -9.27 -8.14 -5.68
N LEU A 137 -10.35 -8.20 -4.89
CA LEU A 137 -11.22 -7.06 -4.56
C LEU A 137 -10.77 -6.25 -3.34
N ASN A 138 -9.62 -6.59 -2.74
CA ASN A 138 -9.13 -5.87 -1.57
C ASN A 138 -8.92 -4.37 -1.88
N PRO A 139 -9.70 -3.45 -1.27
CA PRO A 139 -9.70 -2.04 -1.67
C PRO A 139 -8.45 -1.27 -1.22
N VAL A 140 -7.60 -1.86 -0.38
CA VAL A 140 -6.51 -1.17 0.34
C VAL A 140 -5.14 -1.66 -0.08
N ILE A 141 -4.96 -2.98 -0.22
CA ILE A 141 -3.66 -3.59 -0.52
C ILE A 141 -3.42 -3.59 -2.03
N GLY A 142 -4.16 -4.39 -2.80
CA GLY A 142 -4.08 -4.38 -4.27
C GLY A 142 -2.64 -4.35 -4.79
N VAL A 143 -2.28 -3.27 -5.49
CA VAL A 143 -0.94 -3.08 -6.08
C VAL A 143 0.20 -2.84 -5.08
N ARG A 144 -0.12 -2.56 -3.81
CA ARG A 144 0.86 -2.41 -2.72
C ARG A 144 1.42 -3.74 -2.26
N SER A 145 0.77 -4.87 -2.57
CA SER A 145 1.36 -6.19 -2.37
C SER A 145 2.24 -6.59 -3.56
N PHE A 146 3.26 -7.41 -3.30
CA PHE A 146 4.01 -8.07 -4.37
C PHE A 146 3.17 -9.12 -5.14
N GLY A 147 2.01 -9.52 -4.63
CA GLY A 147 1.08 -10.37 -5.36
C GLY A 147 0.18 -11.23 -4.49
N ALA A 148 -0.48 -12.19 -5.11
CA ALA A 148 -1.44 -13.09 -4.44
C ALA A 148 -0.81 -14.39 -3.91
N ARG A 149 0.48 -14.65 -4.19
CA ARG A 149 1.16 -15.89 -3.78
C ARG A 149 2.12 -15.66 -2.63
N THR A 150 1.97 -16.43 -1.55
CA THR A 150 2.77 -16.33 -0.33
C THR A 150 4.27 -16.46 -0.56
N ASP A 151 4.71 -17.36 -1.45
CA ASP A 151 6.14 -17.57 -1.76
C ASP A 151 6.75 -16.34 -2.44
N ILE A 152 6.03 -15.70 -3.37
CA ILE A 152 6.44 -14.47 -4.05
C ILE A 152 6.56 -13.34 -3.05
N VAL A 153 5.50 -13.10 -2.26
CA VAL A 153 5.48 -11.99 -1.30
C VAL A 153 6.60 -12.16 -0.29
N SER A 154 6.82 -13.35 0.24
CA SER A 154 7.86 -13.61 1.25
C SER A 154 9.26 -13.24 0.76
N ARG A 155 9.67 -13.70 -0.43
CA ARG A 155 11.03 -13.42 -0.93
C ARG A 155 11.22 -11.98 -1.39
N HIS A 156 10.19 -11.34 -1.91
CA HIS A 156 10.24 -9.93 -2.30
C HIS A 156 10.24 -9.01 -1.07
N THR A 157 9.46 -9.32 -0.02
CA THR A 157 9.53 -8.64 1.28
C THR A 157 10.94 -8.68 1.86
N ALA A 158 11.57 -9.85 1.89
CA ALA A 158 12.94 -10.00 2.38
C ALA A 158 13.96 -9.22 1.52
N ALA A 159 13.81 -9.25 0.19
CA ALA A 159 14.67 -8.50 -0.73
C ALA A 159 14.53 -6.98 -0.56
N TRP A 160 13.30 -6.48 -0.40
CA TRP A 160 13.05 -5.07 -0.13
C TRP A 160 13.71 -4.63 1.18
N ILE A 161 13.51 -5.40 2.26
CA ILE A 161 14.10 -5.10 3.57
C ILE A 161 15.62 -5.05 3.47
N ARG A 162 16.28 -6.04 2.83
CA ARG A 162 17.73 -6.00 2.63
C ARG A 162 18.18 -4.79 1.82
N GLY A 163 17.48 -4.45 0.75
CA GLY A 163 17.82 -3.35 -0.14
C GLY A 163 17.73 -2.00 0.58
N LEU A 164 16.56 -1.70 1.13
CA LEU A 164 16.30 -0.48 1.90
C LEU A 164 17.27 -0.37 3.08
N GLN A 165 17.47 -1.50 3.77
CA GLN A 165 18.40 -1.51 4.88
C GLN A 165 19.83 -1.25 4.39
N SER A 166 20.34 -1.88 3.33
CA SER A 166 21.70 -1.63 2.86
C SER A 166 22.04 -0.16 2.55
N ALA A 167 21.03 0.71 2.35
CA ALA A 167 21.19 2.14 2.13
C ALA A 167 21.10 3.04 3.39
N GLY A 168 20.97 2.46 4.59
CA GLY A 168 20.95 3.21 5.86
C GLY A 168 19.57 3.50 6.46
N VAL A 169 18.46 3.23 5.74
CA VAL A 169 17.09 3.44 6.24
C VAL A 169 16.44 2.16 6.79
N ALA A 170 15.93 2.18 8.02
CA ALA A 170 15.26 1.03 8.60
C ALA A 170 13.94 0.71 7.87
N ALA A 171 13.67 -0.58 7.66
CA ALA A 171 12.42 -1.06 7.09
C ALA A 171 11.39 -1.39 8.19
N CYS A 172 10.11 -1.39 7.82
CA CYS A 172 8.99 -1.78 8.66
C CYS A 172 8.05 -2.68 7.86
N ALA A 173 7.93 -3.95 8.25
CA ALA A 173 7.01 -4.88 7.59
C ALA A 173 5.56 -4.60 8.05
N LYS A 174 4.63 -4.50 7.10
CA LYS A 174 3.22 -4.18 7.36
C LYS A 174 2.26 -4.95 6.46
N HIS A 175 0.99 -5.17 6.80
CA HIS A 175 0.31 -4.75 8.03
C HIS A 175 -0.02 -6.02 8.83
N PHE A 176 0.69 -6.25 9.93
CA PHE A 176 0.57 -7.49 10.70
C PHE A 176 -0.84 -7.66 11.29
N PRO A 177 -1.45 -8.87 11.26
CA PRO A 177 -0.91 -10.16 10.81
C PRO A 177 -1.17 -10.49 9.32
N GLY A 178 -1.58 -9.50 8.52
CA GLY A 178 -1.87 -9.64 7.09
C GLY A 178 -3.24 -9.08 6.73
N HIS A 179 -3.25 -8.05 5.89
CA HIS A 179 -4.45 -7.32 5.46
C HIS A 179 -4.97 -7.77 4.08
N GLY A 180 -4.25 -8.64 3.38
CA GLY A 180 -4.51 -8.93 1.97
C GLY A 180 -5.80 -9.70 1.66
N ASP A 181 -6.45 -10.31 2.66
CA ASP A 181 -7.72 -11.05 2.54
C ASP A 181 -8.92 -10.33 3.19
N THR A 182 -9.07 -9.03 2.91
CA THR A 182 -10.18 -8.22 3.44
C THR A 182 -10.93 -7.51 2.32
N SER A 183 -12.24 -7.29 2.51
CA SER A 183 -13.10 -6.58 1.54
C SER A 183 -13.59 -5.22 2.02
N VAL A 184 -13.18 -4.77 3.22
CA VAL A 184 -13.54 -3.48 3.81
C VAL A 184 -12.27 -2.67 3.99
N ASP A 185 -12.35 -1.38 3.69
CA ASP A 185 -11.28 -0.44 3.94
C ASP A 185 -11.30 0.03 5.42
N PRO A 186 -10.19 -0.10 6.18
CA PRO A 186 -10.12 0.31 7.58
C PRO A 186 -10.34 1.82 7.81
N HIS A 187 -10.26 2.66 6.77
CA HIS A 187 -10.64 4.08 6.86
C HIS A 187 -12.16 4.26 7.05
N PHE A 188 -13.00 3.30 6.63
CA PHE A 188 -14.47 3.44 6.62
C PHE A 188 -15.20 2.37 7.46
N GLY A 189 -14.50 1.39 8.00
CA GLY A 189 -15.07 0.38 8.90
C GLY A 189 -14.05 -0.70 9.28
N LEU A 190 -14.33 -1.50 10.31
CA LEU A 190 -13.39 -2.52 10.79
C LEU A 190 -13.30 -3.71 9.81
N PRO A 191 -12.17 -3.91 9.11
CA PRO A 191 -12.00 -5.05 8.22
C PRO A 191 -11.89 -6.33 9.04
N ARG A 192 -12.30 -7.45 8.44
CA ARG A 192 -12.29 -8.76 9.08
C ARG A 192 -11.65 -9.78 8.16
N VAL A 193 -10.65 -10.50 8.67
CA VAL A 193 -10.12 -11.70 8.02
C VAL A 193 -10.96 -12.90 8.44
N THR A 194 -11.42 -13.69 7.47
CA THR A 194 -12.38 -14.79 7.73
C THR A 194 -11.75 -16.18 7.80
N GLY A 195 -10.50 -16.34 7.32
CA GLY A 195 -9.77 -17.60 7.36
C GLY A 195 -9.50 -18.13 8.77
N GLY A 196 -9.27 -19.43 8.87
CA GLY A 196 -8.89 -20.10 10.12
C GLY A 196 -7.44 -19.84 10.51
N ALA A 197 -7.06 -20.10 11.77
CA ALA A 197 -5.70 -19.83 12.27
C ALA A 197 -4.61 -20.58 11.47
N GLU A 198 -4.83 -21.86 11.15
CA GLU A 198 -3.91 -22.65 10.34
C GLU A 198 -3.76 -22.10 8.91
N GLU A 199 -4.87 -21.67 8.31
CA GLU A 199 -4.84 -21.05 6.98
C GLU A 199 -4.04 -19.75 6.99
N ILE A 200 -4.33 -18.86 7.94
CA ILE A 200 -3.61 -17.59 8.11
C ILE A 200 -2.11 -17.84 8.35
N ALA A 201 -1.77 -18.83 9.18
CA ALA A 201 -0.39 -19.20 9.46
C ALA A 201 0.36 -19.69 8.21
N ARG A 202 -0.32 -20.40 7.30
CA ARG A 202 0.27 -20.88 6.04
C ARG A 202 0.32 -19.82 4.94
N THR A 203 -0.56 -18.81 4.96
CA THR A 203 -0.71 -17.86 3.85
C THR A 203 -0.21 -16.46 4.17
N ALA A 204 -0.61 -15.88 5.29
CA ALA A 204 -0.39 -14.46 5.60
C ALA A 204 0.82 -14.20 6.51
N LEU A 205 1.17 -15.14 7.41
CA LEU A 205 2.31 -15.00 8.31
C LEU A 205 3.70 -15.21 7.66
N PRO A 206 3.89 -16.08 6.64
CA PRO A 206 5.24 -16.35 6.12
C PRO A 206 6.02 -15.13 5.62
N PRO A 207 5.41 -14.10 4.99
CA PRO A 207 6.13 -12.87 4.66
C PRO A 207 6.69 -12.11 5.87
N PHE A 208 6.01 -12.14 7.01
CA PHE A 208 6.52 -11.54 8.25
C PHE A 208 7.68 -12.35 8.83
N ILE A 209 7.63 -13.68 8.75
CA ILE A 209 8.74 -14.57 9.12
C ILE A 209 9.98 -14.24 8.26
N ALA A 210 9.80 -14.17 6.94
CA ALA A 210 10.87 -13.78 6.02
C ALA A 210 11.41 -12.36 6.31
N ALA A 211 10.54 -11.44 6.72
CA ALA A 211 10.96 -10.10 7.17
C ALA A 211 11.86 -10.16 8.41
N MET A 212 11.50 -10.96 9.42
CA MET A 212 12.30 -11.16 10.64
C MET A 212 13.65 -11.80 10.32
N GLU A 213 13.67 -12.84 9.49
CA GLU A 213 14.90 -13.51 9.03
C GLU A 213 15.82 -12.56 8.25
N SER A 214 15.25 -11.59 7.53
CA SER A 214 16.01 -10.53 6.83
C SER A 214 16.49 -9.40 7.74
N GLY A 215 16.21 -9.48 9.05
CA GLY A 215 16.72 -8.56 10.06
C GLY A 215 15.87 -7.31 10.29
N VAL A 216 14.59 -7.32 9.92
CA VAL A 216 13.68 -6.20 10.25
C VAL A 216 13.64 -5.95 11.76
N ARG A 217 13.51 -4.69 12.16
CA ARG A 217 13.43 -4.26 13.57
C ARG A 217 12.19 -3.45 13.90
N ALA A 218 11.32 -3.24 12.91
CA ALA A 218 10.00 -2.63 13.08
C ALA A 218 8.94 -3.45 12.36
N VAL A 219 7.78 -3.62 13.00
CA VAL A 219 6.57 -4.21 12.40
C VAL A 219 5.40 -3.28 12.69
N MET A 220 4.62 -2.98 11.65
CA MET A 220 3.38 -2.20 11.79
C MET A 220 2.18 -3.14 11.86
N THR A 221 1.33 -2.94 12.87
CA THR A 221 0.10 -3.72 13.07
C THR A 221 -1.10 -3.05 12.41
N ALA A 222 -2.02 -3.87 11.88
CA ALA A 222 -3.21 -3.43 11.16
C ALA A 222 -4.44 -3.24 12.07
N HIS A 223 -5.31 -2.31 11.71
CA HIS A 223 -6.62 -2.12 12.38
C HIS A 223 -7.69 -3.04 11.81
N LEU A 224 -7.52 -4.35 11.97
CA LEU A 224 -8.47 -5.36 11.48
C LEU A 224 -8.76 -6.43 12.52
N LEU A 225 -9.96 -7.02 12.46
CA LEU A 225 -10.36 -8.13 13.32
C LEU A 225 -9.91 -9.46 12.73
N VAL A 226 -9.26 -10.30 13.54
CA VAL A 226 -8.85 -11.66 13.17
C VAL A 226 -9.44 -12.66 14.17
N PRO A 227 -10.71 -13.05 14.00
CA PRO A 227 -11.42 -13.87 15.00
C PRO A 227 -10.76 -15.20 15.32
N ALA A 228 -9.97 -15.75 14.39
CA ALA A 228 -9.20 -16.95 14.60
C ALA A 228 -8.18 -16.83 15.75
N TYR A 229 -7.68 -15.62 16.03
CA TYR A 229 -6.76 -15.33 17.14
C TYR A 229 -7.45 -14.53 18.24
N ASP A 230 -8.22 -13.50 17.87
CA ASP A 230 -8.97 -12.66 18.80
C ASP A 230 -10.31 -12.21 18.18
N PRO A 231 -11.46 -12.74 18.66
CA PRO A 231 -12.78 -12.36 18.14
C PRO A 231 -13.28 -11.01 18.67
N ALA A 232 -12.64 -10.42 19.68
CA ALA A 232 -13.14 -9.23 20.37
C ALA A 232 -12.41 -7.96 19.97
N LEU A 233 -11.10 -8.04 19.75
CA LEU A 233 -10.22 -6.89 19.55
C LEU A 233 -9.54 -6.90 18.17
N PRO A 234 -9.47 -5.73 17.49
CA PRO A 234 -8.60 -5.56 16.33
C PRO A 234 -7.14 -5.91 16.66
N ALA A 235 -6.37 -6.36 15.67
CA ALA A 235 -4.98 -6.78 15.84
C ALA A 235 -4.12 -5.75 16.58
N THR A 236 -4.22 -4.46 16.21
CA THR A 236 -3.50 -3.36 16.88
C THR A 236 -3.81 -3.20 18.37
N LEU A 237 -4.94 -3.72 18.86
CA LEU A 237 -5.37 -3.61 20.26
C LEU A 237 -5.32 -4.94 21.00
N SER A 238 -4.96 -6.05 20.35
CA SER A 238 -5.08 -7.40 20.89
C SER A 238 -3.76 -7.91 21.50
N PRO A 239 -3.70 -8.16 22.82
CA PRO A 239 -2.56 -8.84 23.44
C PRO A 239 -2.30 -10.24 22.88
N ARG A 240 -3.35 -10.94 22.40
CA ARG A 240 -3.22 -12.29 21.85
C ARG A 240 -2.48 -12.27 20.51
N ILE A 241 -2.76 -11.27 19.68
CA ILE A 241 -2.09 -11.12 18.39
C ILE A 241 -0.70 -10.51 18.57
N LEU A 242 -0.56 -9.49 19.41
CA LEU A 242 0.70 -8.77 19.57
C LEU A 242 1.72 -9.50 20.45
N ASN A 243 1.29 -10.10 21.57
CA ASN A 243 2.21 -10.75 22.50
C ASN A 243 2.25 -12.26 22.27
N ASP A 244 1.11 -12.95 22.25
CA ASP A 244 1.12 -14.40 22.14
C ASP A 244 1.60 -14.84 20.74
N LEU A 245 1.02 -14.29 19.66
CA LEU A 245 1.40 -14.64 18.30
C LEU A 245 2.72 -13.97 17.84
N LEU A 246 2.77 -12.63 17.76
CA LEU A 246 3.93 -11.94 17.17
C LEU A 246 5.21 -12.08 18.00
N ARG A 247 5.14 -11.83 19.32
CA ARG A 247 6.33 -11.92 20.20
C ARG A 247 6.59 -13.35 20.69
N GLY A 248 5.54 -14.09 21.03
CA GLY A 248 5.62 -15.43 21.60
C GLY A 248 5.92 -16.49 20.54
N GLU A 249 4.96 -16.77 19.67
CA GLU A 249 5.08 -17.82 18.65
C GLU A 249 6.09 -17.48 17.56
N LEU A 250 6.06 -16.25 17.04
CA LEU A 250 6.94 -15.83 15.95
C LEU A 250 8.29 -15.25 16.41
N GLY A 251 8.44 -14.93 17.70
CA GLY A 251 9.71 -14.50 18.29
C GLY A 251 10.16 -13.07 17.93
N PHE A 252 9.25 -12.17 17.53
CA PHE A 252 9.63 -10.80 17.19
C PHE A 252 9.99 -9.98 18.42
N ASP A 253 11.24 -9.50 18.49
CA ASP A 253 11.73 -8.65 19.60
C ASP A 253 11.99 -7.18 19.18
N GLY A 254 11.57 -6.80 17.97
CA GLY A 254 11.68 -5.42 17.49
C GLY A 254 10.62 -4.48 18.08
N MET A 255 10.58 -3.27 17.52
CA MET A 255 9.58 -2.25 17.80
C MET A 255 8.27 -2.57 17.07
N VAL A 256 7.16 -2.60 17.78
CA VAL A 256 5.83 -2.68 17.18
C VAL A 256 5.22 -1.27 17.11
N VAL A 257 4.77 -0.86 15.92
CA VAL A 257 4.14 0.44 15.69
C VAL A 257 2.70 0.27 15.21
N THR A 258 1.78 1.15 15.61
CA THR A 258 0.43 1.14 15.03
C THR A 258 0.46 1.56 13.57
N ASP A 259 -0.51 1.09 12.77
CA ASP A 259 -0.99 1.89 11.63
C ASP A 259 -1.58 3.23 12.14
N GLY A 260 -1.95 4.16 11.26
CA GLY A 260 -2.49 5.46 11.64
C GLY A 260 -3.59 5.35 12.70
N ILE A 261 -3.33 5.77 13.94
CA ILE A 261 -4.25 5.50 15.07
C ILE A 261 -5.59 6.23 14.92
N GLU A 262 -5.62 7.22 14.04
CA GLU A 262 -6.76 8.11 13.73
C GLU A 262 -7.83 7.42 12.89
N MET A 263 -7.49 6.30 12.26
CA MET A 263 -8.39 5.58 11.34
C MET A 263 -9.65 5.08 12.07
N GLY A 264 -10.79 5.15 11.36
CA GLY A 264 -12.12 4.85 11.90
C GLY A 264 -12.25 3.44 12.48
N ALA A 265 -11.57 2.45 11.92
CA ALA A 265 -11.59 1.06 12.39
C ALA A 265 -11.29 0.87 13.90
N VAL A 266 -10.57 1.80 14.52
CA VAL A 266 -10.35 1.84 15.98
C VAL A 266 -10.89 3.12 16.62
N THR A 267 -10.74 4.27 15.98
CA THR A 267 -11.12 5.56 16.59
C THR A 267 -12.64 5.71 16.73
N ASP A 268 -13.45 5.21 15.80
CA ASP A 268 -14.92 5.34 15.88
C ASP A 268 -15.50 4.63 17.11
N ARG A 269 -14.86 3.53 17.53
CA ARG A 269 -15.31 2.73 18.67
C ARG A 269 -14.71 3.17 20.00
N TYR A 270 -13.45 3.59 20.00
CA TYR A 270 -12.70 3.79 21.24
C TYR A 270 -12.28 5.24 21.50
N GLY A 271 -12.50 6.15 20.55
CA GLY A 271 -11.83 7.45 20.53
C GLY A 271 -10.34 7.31 20.27
N ILE A 272 -9.70 8.36 19.74
CA ILE A 272 -8.26 8.32 19.41
C ILE A 272 -7.39 8.13 20.67
N ASP A 273 -7.79 8.72 21.79
CA ASP A 273 -7.10 8.62 23.08
C ASP A 273 -7.29 7.25 23.72
N GLY A 274 -8.51 6.71 23.70
CA GLY A 274 -8.81 5.36 24.18
C GLY A 274 -8.15 4.27 23.32
N ALA A 275 -8.14 4.43 21.99
CA ALA A 275 -7.43 3.55 21.07
C ALA A 275 -5.92 3.56 21.34
N THR A 276 -5.34 4.75 21.54
CA THR A 276 -3.91 4.92 21.88
C THR A 276 -3.53 4.18 23.16
N VAL A 277 -4.28 4.37 24.24
CA VAL A 277 -4.02 3.70 25.53
C VAL A 277 -4.15 2.18 25.37
N ARG A 278 -5.19 1.69 24.67
CA ARG A 278 -5.40 0.26 24.44
C ARG A 278 -4.31 -0.37 23.58
N ALA A 279 -3.82 0.33 22.55
CA ALA A 279 -2.73 -0.16 21.71
C ALA A 279 -1.45 -0.38 22.53
N VAL A 280 -1.05 0.63 23.32
CA VAL A 280 0.15 0.53 24.17
C VAL A 280 -0.02 -0.56 25.23
N ALA A 281 -1.18 -0.63 25.88
CA ALA A 281 -1.51 -1.69 26.83
C ALA A 281 -1.52 -3.09 26.16
N GLY A 282 -1.89 -3.16 24.89
CA GLY A 282 -1.95 -4.38 24.09
C GLY A 282 -0.59 -4.94 23.69
N GLY A 283 0.47 -4.13 23.67
CA GLY A 283 1.83 -4.56 23.32
C GLY A 283 2.51 -3.73 22.23
N VAL A 284 1.85 -2.68 21.74
CA VAL A 284 2.45 -1.69 20.81
C VAL A 284 3.45 -0.81 21.53
N ASP A 285 4.58 -0.52 20.87
CA ASP A 285 5.67 0.30 21.41
C ASP A 285 5.66 1.75 20.92
N ALA A 286 5.19 1.99 19.69
CA ALA A 286 5.09 3.31 19.08
C ALA A 286 3.70 3.54 18.44
N VAL A 287 3.21 4.77 18.51
CA VAL A 287 1.90 5.15 17.98
C VAL A 287 2.07 6.16 16.85
N CYS A 288 1.71 5.73 15.65
CA CYS A 288 1.70 6.57 14.45
C CYS A 288 0.42 7.41 14.44
N VAL A 289 0.57 8.73 14.37
CA VAL A 289 -0.53 9.71 14.36
C VAL A 289 -0.16 10.90 13.49
N GLY A 290 -1.13 11.68 13.06
CA GLY A 290 -0.93 12.91 12.31
C GLY A 290 -1.01 12.74 10.81
N GLY A 291 -1.61 11.66 10.30
CA GLY A 291 -2.05 11.61 8.91
C GLY A 291 -3.15 12.65 8.69
N GLU A 292 -4.16 12.61 9.56
CA GLU A 292 -5.37 13.44 9.49
C GLU A 292 -5.39 14.58 10.54
N ARG A 293 -4.79 14.41 11.72
CA ARG A 293 -4.80 15.36 12.85
C ARG A 293 -3.37 15.69 13.29
N ALA A 294 -2.80 16.69 12.64
CA ALA A 294 -1.40 17.09 12.78
C ALA A 294 -1.18 18.26 13.77
N GLU A 295 -2.16 18.54 14.63
CA GLU A 295 -2.14 19.67 15.57
C GLU A 295 -1.51 19.35 16.93
N GLU A 296 -0.98 20.39 17.61
CA GLU A 296 -0.44 20.29 18.99
C GLU A 296 -1.47 19.68 19.96
N SER A 297 -2.74 20.05 19.83
CA SER A 297 -3.84 19.58 20.69
C SER A 297 -4.02 18.06 20.64
N THR A 298 -3.76 17.42 19.49
CA THR A 298 -3.82 15.96 19.35
C THR A 298 -2.70 15.31 20.16
N VAL A 299 -1.47 15.83 20.06
CA VAL A 299 -0.33 15.31 20.83
C VAL A 299 -0.53 15.53 22.34
N ASP A 300 -1.08 16.68 22.73
CA ASP A 300 -1.44 16.99 24.11
C ASP A 300 -2.47 16.00 24.67
N LEU A 301 -3.52 15.72 23.90
CA LEU A 301 -4.57 14.77 24.24
C LEU A 301 -3.99 13.37 24.48
N LEU A 302 -3.21 12.86 23.54
CA LEU A 302 -2.64 11.50 23.62
C LEU A 302 -1.63 11.36 24.76
N THR A 303 -0.76 12.36 24.94
CA THR A 303 0.18 12.39 26.07
C THR A 303 -0.60 12.37 27.39
N GLY A 304 -1.63 13.21 27.52
CA GLY A 304 -2.46 13.27 28.71
C GLY A 304 -3.20 11.97 28.98
N ALA A 305 -3.69 11.29 27.94
CA ALA A 305 -4.39 10.02 28.05
C ALA A 305 -3.48 8.90 28.59
N LEU A 306 -2.26 8.77 28.05
CA LEU A 306 -1.28 7.80 28.55
C LEU A 306 -0.89 8.08 30.00
N VAL A 307 -0.66 9.34 30.38
CA VAL A 307 -0.33 9.71 31.76
C VAL A 307 -1.50 9.41 32.71
N ARG A 308 -2.73 9.72 32.32
CA ARG A 308 -3.93 9.40 33.13
C ARG A 308 -4.08 7.89 33.32
N ALA A 309 -3.97 7.12 32.23
CA ALA A 309 -4.09 5.67 32.25
C ALA A 309 -3.04 4.99 33.16
N VAL A 310 -1.82 5.55 33.24
CA VAL A 310 -0.83 5.03 34.19
C VAL A 310 -1.20 5.34 35.64
N ARG A 311 -1.74 6.53 35.89
CA ARG A 311 -2.11 6.96 37.26
C ARG A 311 -3.33 6.24 37.80
N ASP A 312 -4.31 5.96 36.96
CA ASP A 312 -5.52 5.22 37.35
C ASP A 312 -5.36 3.70 37.29
N GLY A 313 -4.22 3.21 36.79
CA GLY A 313 -3.88 1.79 36.72
C GLY A 313 -4.39 1.05 35.48
N THR A 314 -5.06 1.75 34.55
CA THR A 314 -5.50 1.17 33.27
C THR A 314 -4.33 0.73 32.39
N LEU A 315 -3.19 1.43 32.46
CA LEU A 315 -1.95 1.10 31.77
C LEU A 315 -0.84 0.88 32.81
N PRO A 316 -0.24 -0.33 32.92
CA PRO A 316 0.90 -0.53 33.81
C PRO A 316 2.08 0.39 33.44
N GLU A 317 2.68 1.06 34.43
CA GLU A 317 3.84 1.94 34.20
C GLU A 317 5.02 1.19 33.56
N ASP A 318 5.24 -0.06 33.96
CA ASP A 318 6.29 -0.92 33.41
C ASP A 318 6.09 -1.18 31.92
N ARG A 319 4.84 -1.31 31.46
CA ARG A 319 4.51 -1.48 30.03
C ARG A 319 4.87 -0.24 29.22
N LEU A 320 4.55 0.96 29.72
CA LEU A 320 4.94 2.21 29.06
C LEU A 320 6.47 2.40 29.08
N THR A 321 7.13 2.00 30.16
CA THR A 321 8.60 2.04 30.28
C THR A 321 9.28 1.08 29.31
N GLU A 322 8.72 -0.13 29.13
CA GLU A 322 9.19 -1.12 28.15
C GLU A 322 9.04 -0.60 26.72
N ALA A 323 7.85 -0.11 26.35
CA ALA A 323 7.59 0.51 25.05
C ALA A 323 8.59 1.63 24.74
N SER A 324 8.76 2.56 25.68
CA SER A 324 9.74 3.65 25.61
C SER A 324 11.18 3.15 25.42
N THR A 325 11.54 2.04 26.05
CA THR A 325 12.88 1.42 25.93
C THR A 325 13.09 0.78 24.56
N ARG A 326 12.06 0.13 24.00
CA ARG A 326 12.09 -0.44 22.65
C ARG A 326 12.23 0.65 21.59
N VAL A 327 11.49 1.76 21.71
CA VAL A 327 11.61 2.92 20.80
C VAL A 327 13.02 3.52 20.85
N ARG A 328 13.59 3.74 22.04
CA ARG A 328 14.97 4.26 22.15
C ARG A 328 16.00 3.28 21.58
N SER A 329 15.84 1.98 21.84
CA SER A 329 16.74 0.95 21.30
C SER A 329 16.70 0.93 19.78
N PHE A 330 15.50 1.05 19.20
CA PHE A 330 15.31 1.19 17.76
C PHE A 330 15.95 2.47 17.21
N ALA A 331 15.77 3.62 17.87
CA ALA A 331 16.37 4.90 17.51
C ALA A 331 17.91 4.81 17.47
N THR A 332 18.53 4.25 18.50
CA THR A 332 19.99 4.04 18.55
C THR A 332 20.47 3.10 17.43
N TRP A 333 19.79 1.98 17.20
CA TRP A 333 20.13 1.03 16.14
C TRP A 333 20.01 1.65 14.74
N SER A 334 18.89 2.31 14.45
CA SER A 334 18.63 2.95 13.16
C SER A 334 19.61 4.11 12.90
N GLY A 335 19.92 4.92 13.93
CA GLY A 335 20.92 6.00 13.82
C GLY A 335 22.32 5.48 13.55
N ALA A 336 22.74 4.39 14.18
CA ALA A 336 24.03 3.74 13.90
C ALA A 336 24.10 3.22 12.46
N ARG A 337 22.99 2.67 11.96
CA ARG A 337 22.83 2.23 10.57
C ARG A 337 22.97 3.38 9.57
N SER A 338 22.27 4.49 9.81
CA SER A 338 22.37 5.69 8.98
C SER A 338 23.81 6.18 8.90
N ARG A 339 24.53 6.26 10.03
CA ARG A 339 25.94 6.72 10.04
C ARG A 339 26.91 5.78 9.34
N ALA A 340 26.61 4.48 9.28
CA ALA A 340 27.46 3.49 8.63
C ALA A 340 27.26 3.44 7.10
N ALA A 341 26.14 3.96 6.59
CA ALA A 341 25.86 3.99 5.17
C ALA A 341 26.66 5.08 4.45
N THR A 342 27.22 4.76 3.27
CA THR A 342 27.88 5.74 2.42
C THR A 342 26.87 6.51 1.59
N ALA A 343 26.89 7.84 1.66
CA ALA A 343 26.17 8.70 0.72
C ALA A 343 26.71 8.45 -0.70
N THR A 344 25.88 7.90 -1.58
CA THR A 344 26.21 7.66 -2.99
C THR A 344 25.13 8.27 -3.87
N GLY A 345 25.51 8.69 -5.08
CA GLY A 345 24.68 9.52 -5.95
C GLY A 345 23.27 8.99 -6.18
N LEU A 346 22.31 9.92 -6.25
CA LEU A 346 20.87 9.68 -6.34
C LEU A 346 20.34 9.41 -7.75
N ARG A 347 21.20 9.43 -8.78
CA ARG A 347 20.77 9.23 -10.17
C ARG A 347 20.79 7.75 -10.52
N SER A 348 19.60 7.20 -10.75
CA SER A 348 19.39 5.80 -11.12
C SER A 348 18.26 5.69 -12.14
N ASP A 349 18.47 4.90 -13.19
CA ASP A 349 17.44 4.54 -14.17
C ASP A 349 16.68 3.26 -13.78
N ILE A 350 16.96 2.72 -12.59
CA ILE A 350 16.44 1.42 -12.14
C ILE A 350 14.92 1.35 -12.14
N GLY A 351 14.25 2.47 -11.84
CA GLY A 351 12.80 2.55 -11.83
C GLY A 351 12.21 2.37 -13.23
N LEU A 352 12.78 3.01 -14.26
CA LEU A 352 12.35 2.82 -15.64
C LEU A 352 12.72 1.43 -16.16
N ILE A 353 13.90 0.90 -15.80
CA ILE A 353 14.29 -0.49 -16.10
C ILE A 353 13.26 -1.47 -15.54
N ALA A 354 12.86 -1.29 -14.27
CA ALA A 354 11.89 -2.14 -13.61
C ALA A 354 10.50 -2.02 -14.25
N ALA A 355 10.05 -0.79 -14.55
CA ALA A 355 8.77 -0.54 -15.21
C ALA A 355 8.69 -1.22 -16.59
N ARG A 356 9.72 -1.06 -17.43
CA ARG A 356 9.80 -1.72 -18.74
C ARG A 356 9.68 -3.23 -18.62
N ARG A 357 10.39 -3.84 -17.66
CA ARG A 357 10.33 -5.29 -17.42
C ARG A 357 8.97 -5.76 -16.89
N ALA A 358 8.23 -4.89 -16.21
CA ALA A 358 6.92 -5.20 -15.63
C ALA A 358 5.76 -5.11 -16.62
N VAL A 359 5.89 -4.35 -17.70
CA VAL A 359 4.83 -4.25 -18.71
C VAL A 359 4.65 -5.61 -19.41
N ARG A 360 3.39 -6.05 -19.51
CA ARG A 360 2.98 -7.23 -20.28
C ARG A 360 2.10 -6.79 -21.43
N VAL A 361 2.28 -7.42 -22.59
CA VAL A 361 1.44 -7.21 -23.77
C VAL A 361 0.70 -8.49 -24.07
N ARG A 362 -0.63 -8.41 -24.23
CA ARG A 362 -1.47 -9.50 -24.69
C ARG A 362 -2.20 -9.07 -25.97
N PRO A 363 -1.85 -9.65 -27.13
CA PRO A 363 -2.63 -9.44 -28.34
C PRO A 363 -3.96 -10.20 -28.24
N ARG A 364 -5.01 -9.69 -28.90
CA ARG A 364 -6.26 -10.44 -29.06
C ARG A 364 -6.02 -11.68 -29.93
N ARG A 365 -6.31 -12.89 -29.43
CA ARG A 365 -6.33 -14.12 -30.25
C ARG A 365 -7.69 -14.24 -30.94
N GLU A 366 -7.71 -14.51 -32.24
CA GLU A 366 -8.94 -14.64 -33.05
C GLU A 366 -9.87 -15.76 -32.55
N GLU A 367 -9.32 -16.85 -32.00
CA GLU A 367 -10.09 -17.99 -31.47
C GLU A 367 -10.95 -17.65 -30.24
N GLU A 368 -10.58 -16.61 -29.48
CA GLU A 368 -11.37 -16.13 -28.32
C GLU A 368 -12.46 -15.13 -28.74
N ALA A 369 -12.39 -14.59 -29.96
CA ALA A 369 -13.34 -13.61 -30.47
C ALA A 369 -14.66 -14.27 -30.95
N THR A 370 -14.59 -15.50 -31.48
CA THR A 370 -15.74 -16.24 -31.98
C THR A 370 -16.59 -16.86 -30.86
N ALA A 371 -15.98 -17.28 -29.76
CA ALA A 371 -16.70 -17.87 -28.63
C ALA A 371 -17.51 -16.87 -27.77
N ARG A 372 -17.23 -15.56 -27.88
CA ARG A 372 -17.88 -14.51 -27.05
C ARG A 372 -18.88 -13.62 -27.79
N ALA A 373 -18.91 -13.64 -29.12
CA ALA A 373 -19.97 -12.96 -29.87
C ALA A 373 -21.35 -13.55 -29.52
N ASP A 374 -21.40 -14.84 -29.18
CA ASP A 374 -22.63 -15.56 -28.79
C ASP A 374 -22.99 -15.44 -27.30
N SER A 375 -22.13 -14.80 -26.48
CA SER A 375 -22.33 -14.68 -25.02
C SER A 375 -22.34 -13.22 -24.53
N ALA A 376 -22.76 -12.28 -25.37
CA ALA A 376 -22.78 -10.84 -25.07
C ALA A 376 -23.69 -10.50 -23.87
N GLY A 377 -23.13 -10.59 -22.66
CA GLY A 377 -23.77 -10.21 -21.40
C GLY A 377 -22.73 -10.07 -20.29
N ALA A 378 -22.23 -8.84 -20.12
CA ALA A 378 -21.31 -8.37 -19.08
C ALA A 378 -19.83 -8.84 -19.15
N LEU A 379 -18.90 -7.88 -19.11
CA LEU A 379 -17.54 -8.14 -18.63
C LEU A 379 -17.65 -8.61 -17.17
N PRO A 380 -16.80 -9.54 -16.71
CA PRO A 380 -16.88 -10.03 -15.34
C PRO A 380 -16.72 -8.87 -14.35
N THR A 381 -17.82 -8.55 -13.67
CA THR A 381 -17.84 -7.71 -12.48
C THR A 381 -17.93 -8.65 -11.28
N ILE A 382 -17.00 -8.55 -10.34
CA ILE A 382 -17.08 -9.34 -9.11
C ILE A 382 -17.96 -8.52 -8.16
N GLY A 383 -19.17 -9.00 -7.89
CA GLY A 383 -20.22 -8.23 -7.20
C GLY A 383 -19.85 -7.87 -5.76
N PHE A 384 -20.05 -6.59 -5.40
CA PHE A 384 -20.05 -6.14 -4.00
C PHE A 384 -21.39 -6.48 -3.34
N PRO A 385 -21.43 -7.01 -2.11
CA PRO A 385 -22.67 -7.06 -1.35
C PRO A 385 -23.15 -5.63 -1.06
N ARG A 386 -24.38 -5.31 -1.47
CA ARG A 386 -25.01 -4.02 -1.17
C ARG A 386 -25.14 -3.85 0.35
N THR A 387 -24.44 -2.88 0.92
CA THR A 387 -24.86 -2.27 2.20
C THR A 387 -26.10 -1.43 1.93
N THR A 388 -27.27 -1.97 2.22
CA THR A 388 -28.51 -1.18 2.25
C THR A 388 -28.40 -0.19 3.42
N GLY A 389 -28.31 1.10 3.11
CA GLY A 389 -28.43 2.16 4.10
C GLY A 389 -29.78 2.08 4.80
N ALA A 390 -29.76 1.93 6.12
CA ALA A 390 -30.94 2.12 6.94
C ALA A 390 -31.18 3.63 7.05
N THR A 391 -32.17 4.13 6.31
CA THR A 391 -32.72 5.47 6.52
C THR A 391 -33.60 5.49 7.76
N ASP A 392 -33.40 6.52 8.57
CA ASP A 392 -34.24 6.94 9.69
C ASP A 392 -35.74 6.83 9.41
N THR A 393 -36.47 6.30 10.38
CA THR A 393 -37.82 6.81 10.69
C THR A 393 -37.98 6.95 12.21
N ALA A 394 -38.02 8.20 12.66
CA ALA A 394 -38.59 8.57 13.95
C ALA A 394 -40.12 8.61 13.85
N GLY A 395 -40.84 8.06 14.83
CA GLY A 395 -42.31 8.12 14.87
C GLY A 395 -43.00 7.30 15.96
N THR A 396 -42.94 7.80 17.20
CA THR A 396 -44.00 7.80 18.25
C THR A 396 -44.79 6.52 18.66
N ALA A 397 -44.60 6.18 19.95
CA ALA A 397 -45.57 5.85 21.01
C ALA A 397 -46.62 4.72 20.85
N GLY A 398 -46.56 3.75 21.77
CA GLY A 398 -47.65 2.81 22.10
C GLY A 398 -47.28 1.88 23.27
N THR A 399 -48.11 1.87 24.30
CA THR A 399 -47.92 1.33 25.66
C THR A 399 -48.15 -0.18 25.85
N ALA A 400 -47.47 -0.71 26.89
CA ALA A 400 -47.87 -1.78 27.83
C ALA A 400 -47.88 -3.26 27.38
N GLY A 401 -47.23 -4.11 28.20
CA GLY A 401 -47.36 -5.58 28.15
C GLY A 401 -46.33 -6.30 29.03
N THR A 402 -46.77 -6.75 30.19
CA THR A 402 -46.04 -7.36 31.32
C THR A 402 -45.54 -8.80 31.12
N ALA A 403 -44.45 -9.11 31.86
CA ALA A 403 -44.16 -10.32 32.62
C ALA A 403 -43.86 -11.67 31.91
N GLY A 404 -42.77 -12.32 32.36
CA GLY A 404 -42.47 -13.73 32.10
C GLY A 404 -41.09 -14.14 32.62
N THR A 405 -41.04 -14.60 33.87
CA THR A 405 -39.85 -15.04 34.63
C THR A 405 -39.38 -16.46 34.31
N ALA A 406 -38.05 -16.63 34.34
CA ALA A 406 -37.25 -17.69 34.98
C ALA A 406 -37.40 -19.18 34.58
N GLY A 407 -36.25 -19.81 34.33
CA GLY A 407 -36.03 -21.26 34.47
C GLY A 407 -34.62 -21.69 34.01
N PRO A 408 -33.80 -22.39 34.82
CA PRO A 408 -32.34 -22.42 34.67
C PRO A 408 -31.79 -23.70 34.03
N SER A 409 -30.62 -23.60 33.39
CA SER A 409 -29.77 -24.74 33.01
C SER A 409 -28.79 -25.08 34.13
N GLY A 410 -28.84 -26.31 34.60
CA GLY A 410 -27.90 -26.88 35.55
C GLY A 410 -26.97 -27.90 34.90
N THR A 411 -25.77 -28.01 35.51
CA THR A 411 -24.82 -29.15 35.48
C THR A 411 -24.12 -29.41 34.14
N GLY A 412 -22.80 -29.63 34.05
CA GLY A 412 -21.76 -29.86 35.06
C GLY A 412 -20.69 -30.78 34.44
N ASN A 413 -19.43 -30.59 34.85
CA ASN A 413 -18.28 -31.52 34.72
C ASN A 413 -17.70 -31.74 33.31
N THR A 414 -16.38 -31.92 33.09
CA THR A 414 -15.26 -32.27 33.98
C THR A 414 -13.93 -31.89 33.31
N ALA A 415 -12.94 -31.58 34.13
CA ALA A 415 -11.54 -31.39 33.79
C ALA A 415 -10.83 -32.68 33.34
N SER A 416 -9.75 -32.55 32.56
CA SER A 416 -8.43 -33.19 32.81
C SER A 416 -7.38 -32.69 31.81
N ALA A 417 -6.20 -32.39 32.34
CA ALA A 417 -4.99 -31.87 31.67
C ALA A 417 -4.05 -33.03 31.22
N PRO A 418 -2.72 -32.84 31.06
CA PRO A 418 -2.02 -32.29 29.89
C PRO A 418 -0.95 -33.26 29.31
N GLY A 419 -0.35 -32.93 28.16
CA GLY A 419 0.85 -33.59 27.60
C GLY A 419 0.79 -33.64 26.07
N GLY A 420 1.83 -33.37 25.29
CA GLY A 420 3.24 -33.23 25.59
C GLY A 420 4.01 -32.66 24.40
N LEU A 421 5.22 -32.24 24.73
CA LEU A 421 6.31 -31.75 23.90
C LEU A 421 6.66 -32.73 22.76
N VAL A 422 6.84 -32.26 21.53
CA VAL A 422 7.66 -32.96 20.51
C VAL A 422 8.55 -31.95 19.79
N THR A 423 9.83 -32.24 19.87
CA THR A 423 11.00 -31.54 19.32
C THR A 423 11.20 -31.76 17.83
N ALA A 424 11.94 -30.83 17.22
CA ALA A 424 12.40 -30.80 15.84
C ALA A 424 13.10 -32.07 15.32
N SER A 425 12.99 -32.32 14.01
CA SER A 425 14.01 -33.04 13.23
C SER A 425 14.15 -32.47 11.83
N THR A 426 15.40 -32.38 11.38
CA THR A 426 15.89 -31.89 10.09
C THR A 426 15.89 -32.95 8.99
N ALA A 427 15.96 -32.44 7.75
CA ALA A 427 16.45 -33.04 6.49
C ALA A 427 15.54 -34.00 5.68
N SER A 428 15.20 -33.63 4.44
CA SER A 428 16.04 -33.91 3.25
C SER A 428 15.28 -33.63 1.93
N THR A 429 16.07 -33.43 0.88
CA THR A 429 15.76 -33.15 -0.53
C THR A 429 14.85 -34.17 -1.24
N ALA A 430 13.92 -33.67 -2.07
CA ALA A 430 13.47 -34.36 -3.28
C ALA A 430 12.98 -33.35 -4.34
N SER A 431 13.54 -33.50 -5.54
CA SER A 431 13.27 -32.76 -6.77
C SER A 431 12.14 -33.41 -7.60
N THR A 432 11.62 -32.63 -8.55
CA THR A 432 10.72 -32.99 -9.69
C THR A 432 9.29 -33.36 -9.30
N GLY A 433 8.23 -32.85 -9.93
CA GLY A 433 8.00 -31.91 -11.02
C GLY A 433 6.51 -32.01 -11.36
N ASP A 434 5.85 -30.91 -11.73
CA ASP A 434 4.90 -30.88 -12.86
C ASP A 434 4.17 -29.54 -13.04
N ALA A 435 4.25 -29.09 -14.30
CA ALA A 435 3.25 -28.40 -15.11
C ALA A 435 2.52 -27.15 -14.55
N ALA A 436 3.18 -26.00 -14.69
CA ALA A 436 2.47 -24.73 -14.86
C ALA A 436 1.92 -24.63 -16.29
N GLY A 437 0.59 -24.60 -16.43
CA GLY A 437 -0.08 -24.24 -17.69
C GLY A 437 0.15 -22.77 -18.01
N GLY A 438 1.16 -22.49 -18.83
CA GLY A 438 1.50 -21.14 -19.28
C GLY A 438 0.54 -20.64 -20.36
N THR A 439 -0.22 -19.58 -20.08
CA THR A 439 -0.81 -18.74 -21.11
C THR A 439 0.29 -17.77 -21.60
N GLY A 440 0.61 -17.86 -22.89
CA GLY A 440 1.75 -17.15 -23.49
C GLY A 440 1.68 -15.64 -23.31
N SER A 441 2.52 -15.11 -22.42
CA SER A 441 2.80 -13.69 -22.26
C SER A 441 4.25 -13.43 -22.68
N THR A 442 4.48 -12.43 -23.51
CA THR A 442 5.82 -12.06 -23.99
C THR A 442 6.43 -10.96 -23.14
N ASP A 443 7.73 -11.06 -22.85
CA ASP A 443 8.51 -10.05 -22.13
C ASP A 443 8.68 -8.75 -22.95
N TRP A 444 9.28 -7.70 -22.37
CA TRP A 444 9.44 -6.39 -23.02
C TRP A 444 10.06 -6.46 -24.43
N ALA A 445 11.14 -7.24 -24.59
CA ALA A 445 11.84 -7.38 -25.87
C ALA A 445 10.99 -8.17 -26.89
N GLY A 446 10.31 -9.23 -26.44
CA GLY A 446 9.37 -9.99 -27.26
C GLY A 446 8.07 -9.24 -27.55
N ALA A 447 7.63 -8.34 -26.69
CA ALA A 447 6.42 -7.52 -26.84
C ALA A 447 6.62 -6.43 -27.90
N ALA A 448 7.78 -5.77 -27.92
CA ALA A 448 8.14 -4.85 -29.00
C ALA A 448 8.21 -5.54 -30.38
N ALA A 449 8.53 -6.84 -30.41
CA ALA A 449 8.58 -7.65 -31.63
C ALA A 449 7.23 -8.28 -32.02
N ASN A 450 6.37 -8.66 -31.06
CA ASN A 450 5.13 -9.45 -31.30
C ASN A 450 3.85 -8.62 -31.38
N ALA A 451 3.88 -7.31 -31.18
CA ALA A 451 2.70 -6.44 -31.33
C ALA A 451 2.18 -6.31 -32.80
N GLY A 452 2.81 -7.00 -33.76
CA GLY A 452 2.66 -6.77 -35.20
C GLY A 452 1.77 -7.72 -35.99
N THR A 453 1.14 -8.75 -35.41
CA THR A 453 0.33 -9.71 -36.19
C THR A 453 -1.03 -9.99 -35.56
N ALA A 454 -2.04 -9.23 -35.96
CA ALA A 454 -3.43 -9.68 -35.90
C ALA A 454 -3.68 -10.53 -37.15
N GLY A 455 -4.14 -11.78 -36.97
CA GLY A 455 -4.55 -12.65 -38.07
C GLY A 455 -5.59 -11.95 -38.93
N GLY A 456 -5.43 -12.05 -40.25
CA GLY A 456 -6.29 -11.38 -41.23
C GLY A 456 -6.84 -12.39 -42.23
N VAL A 457 -8.12 -12.24 -42.54
CA VAL A 457 -8.79 -12.85 -43.70
C VAL A 457 -7.98 -12.52 -44.98
N PRO A 458 -7.86 -13.43 -45.97
CA PRO A 458 -7.11 -13.13 -47.19
C PRO A 458 -7.78 -11.98 -47.98
N GLY A 459 -7.15 -10.81 -48.05
CA GLY A 459 -7.58 -9.73 -48.95
C GLY A 459 -7.34 -8.27 -48.54
N THR A 460 -6.82 -7.96 -47.35
CA THR A 460 -6.50 -6.57 -46.96
C THR A 460 -5.19 -6.57 -46.17
N PRO A 461 -4.19 -5.71 -46.49
CA PRO A 461 -3.02 -5.60 -45.64
C PRO A 461 -3.45 -4.97 -44.32
N ALA A 462 -3.49 -5.75 -43.24
CA ALA A 462 -3.65 -5.21 -41.90
C ALA A 462 -2.38 -4.40 -41.59
N GLU A 463 -2.49 -3.07 -41.51
CA GLU A 463 -1.39 -2.25 -41.00
C GLU A 463 -1.04 -2.71 -39.57
N PRO A 464 0.25 -2.71 -39.19
CA PRO A 464 0.64 -3.07 -37.83
C PRO A 464 0.01 -2.09 -36.83
N LEU A 465 -0.70 -2.62 -35.82
CA LEU A 465 -1.37 -1.84 -34.77
C LEU A 465 -0.39 -0.98 -33.94
N LEU A 466 0.87 -1.42 -33.86
CA LEU A 466 1.97 -0.72 -33.19
C LEU A 466 3.23 -0.79 -34.06
N PRO A 467 4.13 0.21 -33.99
CA PRO A 467 4.00 1.43 -33.21
C PRO A 467 3.01 2.43 -33.81
N LEU A 468 2.35 3.21 -32.95
CA LEU A 468 1.48 4.32 -33.34
C LEU A 468 2.28 5.36 -34.15
N THR A 469 1.93 5.50 -35.42
CA THR A 469 2.54 6.45 -36.36
C THR A 469 1.91 7.84 -36.27
N VAL A 470 0.62 7.90 -35.93
CA VAL A 470 -0.19 9.11 -35.71
C VAL A 470 -0.47 9.30 -34.22
N ALA A 471 -0.65 10.54 -33.78
CA ALA A 471 -0.98 10.84 -32.39
C ALA A 471 -2.37 10.28 -32.00
N PRO A 472 -2.48 9.52 -30.90
CA PRO A 472 -3.73 8.94 -30.46
C PRO A 472 -4.64 9.96 -29.76
N HIS A 473 -5.89 9.56 -29.56
CA HIS A 473 -6.75 10.12 -28.51
C HIS A 473 -6.74 9.18 -27.30
N VAL A 474 -6.43 9.71 -26.11
CA VAL A 474 -6.32 8.95 -24.86
C VAL A 474 -7.51 9.22 -23.95
N VAL A 475 -8.15 8.16 -23.46
CA VAL A 475 -9.26 8.24 -22.50
C VAL A 475 -8.82 7.58 -21.22
N GLU A 476 -8.64 8.37 -20.16
CA GLU A 476 -8.23 7.86 -18.84
C GLU A 476 -9.44 7.77 -17.91
N LEU A 477 -9.85 6.55 -17.57
CA LEU A 477 -10.92 6.30 -16.60
C LEU A 477 -10.32 6.31 -15.19
N SER A 478 -10.61 7.36 -14.42
CA SER A 478 -9.97 7.64 -13.13
C SER A 478 -10.95 7.36 -11.98
N PRO A 479 -10.68 6.36 -11.13
CA PRO A 479 -11.48 6.13 -9.93
C PRO A 479 -11.11 7.12 -8.82
N VAL A 480 -11.92 7.15 -7.75
CA VAL A 480 -11.55 7.80 -6.49
C VAL A 480 -10.42 7.00 -5.84
N MET A 481 -9.36 7.68 -5.43
CA MET A 481 -8.18 7.03 -4.84
C MET A 481 -8.39 6.68 -3.37
N ASN A 482 -7.72 5.62 -2.90
CA ASN A 482 -7.65 5.28 -1.48
C ASN A 482 -6.95 6.41 -0.69
N PRO A 483 -7.40 6.77 0.53
CA PRO A 483 -6.75 7.80 1.37
C PRO A 483 -5.26 7.59 1.64
N ALA A 484 -4.75 6.36 1.54
CA ALA A 484 -3.32 6.08 1.63
C ALA A 484 -2.51 6.71 0.48
N VAL A 485 -3.14 7.00 -0.65
CA VAL A 485 -2.53 7.62 -1.84
C VAL A 485 -2.77 9.13 -1.78
N ASP A 486 -1.71 9.93 -1.94
CA ASP A 486 -1.87 11.38 -2.10
C ASP A 486 -2.65 11.65 -3.40
N GLY A 487 -3.88 12.17 -3.28
CA GLY A 487 -4.83 12.27 -4.39
C GLY A 487 -4.38 13.12 -5.58
N GLY A 488 -3.32 13.92 -5.42
CA GLY A 488 -2.69 14.71 -6.47
C GLY A 488 -1.57 13.98 -7.25
N THR A 489 -1.23 12.75 -6.90
CA THR A 489 -0.08 12.04 -7.49
C THR A 489 -0.26 11.80 -8.99
N PRO A 490 0.61 12.37 -9.86
CA PRO A 490 0.50 12.18 -11.30
C PRO A 490 0.69 10.73 -11.74
N TRP A 491 -0.21 10.25 -12.60
CA TRP A 491 -0.17 8.93 -13.25
C TRP A 491 -0.91 8.96 -14.59
N GLY A 492 -0.66 7.97 -15.44
CA GLY A 492 -1.33 7.80 -16.73
C GLY A 492 -0.33 7.71 -17.88
N VAL A 493 -0.87 7.65 -19.10
CA VAL A 493 -0.06 7.54 -20.33
C VAL A 493 -0.18 8.79 -21.20
N ALA A 494 -1.15 9.65 -20.94
CA ALA A 494 -1.40 10.84 -21.74
C ALA A 494 -0.18 11.78 -21.82
N ASP A 495 0.41 12.15 -20.68
CA ASP A 495 1.55 13.07 -20.65
C ASP A 495 2.82 12.47 -21.28
N PRO A 496 3.22 11.22 -20.95
CA PRO A 496 4.33 10.58 -21.65
C PRO A 496 4.11 10.44 -23.16
N LEU A 497 2.89 10.10 -23.60
CA LEU A 497 2.56 10.05 -25.03
C LEU A 497 2.65 11.43 -25.68
N ARG A 498 2.16 12.49 -25.02
CA ARG A 498 2.25 13.85 -25.55
C ARG A 498 3.69 14.32 -25.72
N ALA A 499 4.58 13.94 -24.81
CA ALA A 499 6.01 14.23 -24.96
C ALA A 499 6.64 13.53 -26.18
N LEU A 500 6.21 12.31 -26.50
CA LEU A 500 6.71 11.54 -27.66
C LEU A 500 5.97 11.88 -28.98
N ARG A 501 4.72 12.34 -28.86
CA ARG A 501 3.75 12.65 -29.93
C ARG A 501 2.91 13.89 -29.51
N PRO A 502 3.39 15.12 -29.82
CA PRO A 502 2.78 16.38 -29.35
C PRO A 502 1.28 16.55 -29.63
N ASP A 503 0.77 16.01 -30.73
CA ASP A 503 -0.64 16.12 -31.11
C ASP A 503 -1.57 15.14 -30.36
N THR A 504 -1.06 14.45 -29.34
CA THR A 504 -1.85 13.53 -28.50
C THR A 504 -2.88 14.32 -27.70
N THR A 505 -4.16 14.04 -27.97
CA THR A 505 -5.28 14.58 -27.20
C THR A 505 -5.66 13.60 -26.10
N SER A 506 -6.17 14.11 -24.98
CA SER A 506 -6.61 13.24 -23.88
C SER A 506 -7.81 13.80 -23.14
N VAL A 507 -8.64 12.92 -22.60
CA VAL A 507 -9.66 13.25 -21.60
C VAL A 507 -9.50 12.32 -20.40
N ARG A 508 -9.76 12.84 -19.21
CA ARG A 508 -9.88 12.04 -17.99
C ARG A 508 -11.34 12.07 -17.56
N LEU A 509 -11.91 10.89 -17.33
CA LEU A 509 -13.32 10.72 -16.97
C LEU A 509 -13.42 10.01 -15.62
N THR A 510 -14.31 10.52 -14.79
CA THR A 510 -14.65 9.99 -13.46
C THR A 510 -16.05 9.36 -13.46
N GLU A 511 -16.38 8.62 -12.40
CA GLU A 511 -17.73 8.06 -12.21
C GLU A 511 -18.80 9.15 -12.25
N LEU A 512 -18.56 10.29 -11.60
CA LEU A 512 -19.51 11.40 -11.52
C LEU A 512 -19.81 12.03 -12.88
N GLU A 513 -18.83 12.06 -13.78
CA GLU A 513 -19.02 12.62 -15.14
C GLU A 513 -19.78 11.67 -16.06
N LEU A 514 -19.76 10.37 -15.78
CA LEU A 514 -20.49 9.35 -16.54
C LEU A 514 -21.88 9.07 -15.96
N ASP A 515 -22.09 9.32 -14.66
CA ASP A 515 -23.37 9.18 -13.99
C ASP A 515 -24.32 10.33 -14.39
N GLY A 516 -25.31 10.02 -15.23
CA GLY A 516 -26.34 10.97 -15.68
C GLY A 516 -26.09 11.66 -17.03
N PHE A 517 -25.02 11.31 -17.75
CA PHE A 517 -24.72 11.86 -19.07
C PHE A 517 -24.40 10.79 -20.12
N ASP A 518 -25.44 10.23 -20.72
CA ASP A 518 -25.36 9.08 -21.64
C ASP A 518 -24.47 9.30 -22.87
N ASP A 519 -24.23 10.55 -23.29
CA ASP A 519 -23.49 10.89 -24.50
C ASP A 519 -22.01 11.25 -24.27
N VAL A 520 -21.55 11.25 -23.01
CA VAL A 520 -20.17 11.70 -22.66
C VAL A 520 -19.12 10.83 -23.34
N LEU A 521 -19.29 9.51 -23.36
CA LEU A 521 -18.34 8.63 -24.07
C LEU A 521 -18.33 8.90 -25.58
N ASP A 522 -19.44 9.29 -26.18
CA ASP A 522 -19.48 9.58 -27.61
C ASP A 522 -18.78 10.92 -27.91
N ARG A 523 -19.07 11.97 -27.12
CA ARG A 523 -18.48 13.31 -27.31
C ARG A 523 -17.02 13.39 -26.88
N ALA A 524 -16.66 12.77 -25.77
CA ALA A 524 -15.36 12.93 -25.14
C ALA A 524 -14.35 11.84 -25.51
N ALA A 525 -14.80 10.66 -25.93
CA ALA A 525 -13.91 9.54 -26.27
C ALA A 525 -13.98 9.14 -27.76
N LEU A 526 -15.18 8.89 -28.30
CA LEU A 526 -15.30 8.34 -29.67
C LEU A 526 -15.09 9.41 -30.76
N THR A 527 -15.75 10.57 -30.62
CA THR A 527 -15.66 11.66 -31.61
C THR A 527 -14.23 12.21 -31.76
N PRO A 528 -13.48 12.50 -30.66
CA PRO A 528 -12.11 12.99 -30.80
C PRO A 528 -11.12 11.93 -31.30
N ALA A 529 -11.50 10.65 -31.24
CA ALA A 529 -10.72 9.53 -31.76
C ALA A 529 -11.04 9.21 -33.24
N ASP A 530 -11.90 9.99 -33.91
CA ASP A 530 -12.18 9.79 -35.33
C ASP A 530 -10.90 10.00 -36.17
N GLY A 531 -10.64 9.06 -37.08
CA GLY A 531 -9.43 9.02 -37.90
C GLY A 531 -8.10 8.80 -37.15
N ARG A 532 -8.12 8.43 -35.85
CA ARG A 532 -6.90 8.13 -35.07
C ARG A 532 -7.10 6.96 -34.10
N ALA A 533 -5.99 6.47 -33.54
CA ALA A 533 -6.03 5.41 -32.54
C ALA A 533 -6.73 5.88 -31.26
N LEU A 534 -7.61 5.05 -30.71
CA LEU A 534 -8.20 5.22 -29.38
C LEU A 534 -7.40 4.40 -28.37
N VAL A 535 -6.82 5.08 -27.38
CA VAL A 535 -6.14 4.45 -26.24
C VAL A 535 -6.99 4.63 -25.00
N VAL A 536 -7.51 3.53 -24.44
CA VAL A 536 -8.33 3.54 -23.23
C VAL A 536 -7.47 3.08 -22.05
N VAL A 537 -7.24 3.96 -21.09
CA VAL A 537 -6.52 3.66 -19.86
C VAL A 537 -7.52 3.42 -18.75
N VAL A 538 -7.40 2.27 -18.10
CA VAL A 538 -8.23 1.89 -16.96
C VAL A 538 -7.37 1.63 -15.74
N ARG A 539 -7.91 1.89 -14.56
CA ARG A 539 -7.24 1.60 -13.29
C ARG A 539 -8.11 0.74 -12.43
N ASP A 540 -7.63 -0.46 -12.10
CA ASP A 540 -8.34 -1.44 -11.28
C ASP A 540 -9.77 -1.73 -11.80
N ALA A 541 -9.92 -1.87 -13.12
CA ALA A 541 -11.24 -1.93 -13.77
C ALA A 541 -12.19 -2.95 -13.13
N ALA A 542 -11.70 -4.13 -12.76
CA ALA A 542 -12.48 -5.19 -12.11
C ALA A 542 -13.20 -4.74 -10.81
N ARG A 543 -12.72 -3.68 -10.17
CA ARG A 543 -13.26 -3.13 -8.91
C ARG A 543 -14.30 -2.04 -9.13
N HIS A 544 -14.42 -1.53 -10.34
CA HIS A 544 -15.28 -0.39 -10.67
C HIS A 544 -16.27 -0.77 -11.77
N ARG A 545 -17.52 -1.02 -11.37
CA ARG A 545 -18.58 -1.40 -12.31
C ARG A 545 -18.75 -0.39 -13.44
N TRP A 546 -18.83 0.90 -13.11
CA TRP A 546 -18.95 1.97 -14.12
C TRP A 546 -17.81 1.92 -15.14
N MET A 547 -16.59 1.57 -14.71
CA MET A 547 -15.41 1.50 -15.57
C MET A 547 -15.49 0.31 -16.50
N THR A 548 -15.91 -0.87 -16.00
CA THR A 548 -16.15 -2.04 -16.86
C THR A 548 -17.26 -1.80 -17.88
N GLU A 549 -18.33 -1.10 -17.50
CA GLU A 549 -19.45 -0.77 -18.40
C GLU A 549 -19.02 0.24 -19.48
N ALA A 550 -18.29 1.29 -19.08
CA ALA A 550 -17.71 2.27 -20.01
C ALA A 550 -16.73 1.62 -20.99
N LEU A 551 -15.82 0.77 -20.49
CA LEU A 551 -14.87 0.03 -21.32
C LEU A 551 -15.59 -0.90 -22.30
N ALA A 552 -16.61 -1.65 -21.85
CA ALA A 552 -17.39 -2.51 -22.73
C ALA A 552 -18.12 -1.71 -23.82
N ARG A 553 -18.64 -0.52 -23.53
CA ARG A 553 -19.24 0.36 -24.54
C ARG A 553 -18.21 0.83 -25.56
N LEU A 554 -17.06 1.34 -25.13
CA LEU A 554 -16.00 1.79 -26.02
C LEU A 554 -15.50 0.65 -26.93
N LEU A 555 -15.26 -0.54 -26.37
CA LEU A 555 -14.77 -1.69 -27.12
C LEU A 555 -15.80 -2.30 -28.10
N ARG A 556 -17.11 -2.12 -27.85
CA ARG A 556 -18.14 -2.51 -28.83
C ARG A 556 -18.13 -1.60 -30.06
N THR A 557 -17.88 -0.31 -29.88
CA THR A 557 -17.86 0.67 -30.98
C THR A 557 -16.50 0.73 -31.68
N ARG A 558 -15.41 0.60 -30.91
CA ARG A 558 -14.01 0.62 -31.38
C ARG A 558 -13.30 -0.66 -30.94
N PRO A 559 -13.58 -1.81 -31.59
CA PRO A 559 -12.91 -3.07 -31.26
C PRO A 559 -11.40 -3.05 -31.54
N ASP A 560 -10.93 -2.08 -32.35
CA ASP A 560 -9.54 -1.76 -32.64
C ASP A 560 -8.84 -0.94 -31.53
N ALA A 561 -9.57 -0.49 -30.50
CA ALA A 561 -8.98 0.30 -29.43
C ALA A 561 -7.91 -0.48 -28.65
N LEU A 562 -6.87 0.25 -28.23
CA LEU A 562 -5.80 -0.25 -27.37
C LEU A 562 -6.19 0.00 -25.91
N VAL A 563 -6.04 -1.02 -25.06
CA VAL A 563 -6.38 -0.92 -23.63
C VAL A 563 -5.10 -0.98 -22.81
N VAL A 564 -4.90 0.03 -21.97
CA VAL A 564 -3.84 0.08 -20.96
C VAL A 564 -4.48 -0.13 -19.60
N GLU A 565 -4.30 -1.32 -19.04
CA GLU A 565 -4.74 -1.66 -17.69
C GLU A 565 -3.61 -1.36 -16.70
N MET A 566 -3.83 -0.31 -15.91
CA MET A 566 -3.02 0.04 -14.76
C MET A 566 -3.72 -0.49 -13.49
N GLY A 567 -2.96 -0.77 -12.43
CA GLY A 567 -3.54 -1.37 -11.21
C GLY A 567 -3.41 -2.90 -11.16
N VAL A 568 -4.34 -3.53 -10.43
CA VAL A 568 -4.50 -4.98 -10.34
C VAL A 568 -5.22 -5.48 -11.61
N PRO A 569 -4.60 -6.38 -12.39
CA PRO A 569 -5.17 -6.80 -13.66
C PRO A 569 -6.44 -7.65 -13.49
N THR A 570 -7.41 -7.45 -14.38
CA THR A 570 -8.64 -8.27 -14.49
C THR A 570 -8.37 -9.72 -14.89
N GLY A 571 -7.20 -10.00 -15.47
CA GLY A 571 -6.80 -11.33 -15.93
C GLY A 571 -7.39 -11.74 -17.29
N VAL A 572 -8.33 -10.97 -17.84
CA VAL A 572 -8.94 -11.21 -19.16
C VAL A 572 -8.31 -10.34 -20.25
N PRO A 573 -8.13 -10.83 -21.49
CA PRO A 573 -7.73 -9.98 -22.62
C PRO A 573 -8.79 -8.91 -22.93
N LEU A 574 -8.33 -7.67 -23.21
CA LEU A 574 -9.17 -6.50 -23.46
C LEU A 574 -8.71 -5.76 -24.73
N GLY A 575 -9.64 -5.32 -25.57
CA GLY A 575 -9.33 -4.56 -26.79
C GLY A 575 -8.55 -5.36 -27.86
N ALA A 576 -7.95 -4.64 -28.81
CA ALA A 576 -7.08 -5.22 -29.84
C ALA A 576 -5.68 -5.54 -29.30
N VAL A 577 -5.15 -4.63 -28.47
CA VAL A 577 -3.90 -4.78 -27.73
C VAL A 577 -4.17 -4.46 -26.27
N HIS A 578 -3.85 -5.40 -25.38
CA HIS A 578 -3.97 -5.23 -23.93
C HIS A 578 -2.58 -5.07 -23.30
N LEU A 579 -2.29 -3.89 -22.75
CA LEU A 579 -1.06 -3.56 -22.02
C LEU A 579 -1.35 -3.56 -20.53
N ILE A 580 -0.57 -4.29 -19.74
CA ILE A 580 -0.74 -4.40 -18.28
C ILE A 580 0.51 -3.88 -17.58
N THR A 581 0.35 -2.91 -16.68
CA THR A 581 1.49 -2.28 -15.98
C THR A 581 1.68 -2.72 -14.53
N HIS A 582 0.69 -3.40 -13.94
CA HIS A 582 0.73 -3.85 -12.54
C HIS A 582 0.90 -2.71 -11.51
N GLY A 583 0.40 -1.51 -11.84
CA GLY A 583 0.49 -0.31 -11.01
C GLY A 583 0.44 0.99 -11.83
N ALA A 584 0.00 2.09 -11.21
CA ALA A 584 -0.24 3.36 -11.89
C ALA A 584 0.84 4.40 -11.53
N THR A 585 2.06 4.22 -12.06
CA THR A 585 3.18 5.14 -11.81
C THR A 585 3.55 5.96 -13.03
N ARG A 586 4.28 7.07 -12.81
CA ARG A 586 4.86 7.87 -13.89
C ARG A 586 5.76 7.03 -14.80
N VAL A 587 6.64 6.20 -14.23
CA VAL A 587 7.53 5.33 -15.04
C VAL A 587 6.81 4.19 -15.74
N SER A 588 5.71 3.67 -15.17
CA SER A 588 4.83 2.73 -15.88
C SER A 588 4.19 3.39 -17.11
N GLY A 589 3.73 4.63 -16.97
CA GLY A 589 3.20 5.43 -18.07
C GLY A 589 4.21 5.68 -19.19
N ILE A 590 5.45 6.02 -18.81
CA ILE A 590 6.57 6.18 -19.74
C ILE A 590 6.85 4.87 -20.48
N ALA A 591 6.99 3.74 -19.77
CA ALA A 591 7.25 2.44 -20.40
C ALA A 591 6.14 2.06 -21.41
N VAL A 592 4.87 2.31 -21.08
CA VAL A 592 3.77 2.07 -22.03
C VAL A 592 3.86 3.01 -23.24
N ALA A 593 4.14 4.30 -23.05
CA ALA A 593 4.26 5.25 -24.15
C ALA A 593 5.41 4.90 -25.11
N GLU A 594 6.52 4.39 -24.58
CA GLU A 594 7.64 3.88 -25.40
C GLU A 594 7.22 2.67 -26.25
N LEU A 595 6.46 1.71 -25.69
CA LEU A 595 5.92 0.57 -26.46
C LEU A 595 4.93 1.04 -27.53
N LEU A 596 4.02 1.93 -27.14
CA LEU A 596 2.98 2.42 -28.04
C LEU A 596 3.58 3.17 -29.23
N THR A 597 4.70 3.88 -29.06
CA THR A 597 5.26 4.75 -30.11
C THR A 597 6.51 4.20 -30.77
N GLY A 598 7.15 3.17 -30.20
CA GLY A 598 8.46 2.67 -30.62
C GLY A 598 9.59 3.68 -30.42
N ARG A 599 9.37 4.76 -29.63
CA ARG A 599 10.35 5.82 -29.37
C ARG A 599 10.81 5.75 -27.93
N SER A 600 12.10 5.94 -27.71
CA SER A 600 12.64 6.07 -26.34
C SER A 600 12.30 7.42 -25.75
N TYR A 601 11.87 7.42 -24.51
CA TYR A 601 11.63 8.61 -23.71
C TYR A 601 12.96 9.15 -23.22
N ALA A 602 13.35 10.33 -23.69
CA ALA A 602 14.49 11.05 -23.12
C ALA A 602 14.03 11.67 -21.78
N PRO A 603 14.64 11.31 -20.64
CA PRO A 603 14.31 11.97 -19.39
C PRO A 603 14.62 13.46 -19.52
N THR A 604 13.68 14.33 -19.18
CA THR A 604 13.99 15.75 -18.95
C THR A 604 14.97 15.79 -17.77
N PRO A 605 16.18 16.39 -17.91
CA PRO A 605 17.10 16.49 -16.79
C PRO A 605 16.42 17.25 -15.64
N ARG A 606 16.31 16.64 -14.44
CA ARG A 606 16.07 17.45 -13.23
C ARG A 606 17.29 18.38 -13.11
N ALA A 607 17.03 19.68 -12.95
CA ALA A 607 18.08 20.68 -12.76
C ALA A 607 19.06 20.21 -11.68
N ASP A 608 20.34 20.47 -11.91
CA ASP A 608 21.45 19.92 -11.16
C ASP A 608 21.36 20.33 -9.68
N LEU A 609 21.07 19.37 -8.80
CA LEU A 609 21.32 19.52 -7.36
C LEU A 609 22.83 19.38 -7.17
N SER A 610 23.55 20.47 -7.42
CA SER A 610 24.97 20.59 -7.08
C SER A 610 25.14 20.39 -5.57
N PRO A 611 26.15 19.66 -5.10
CA PRO A 611 26.49 19.66 -3.68
C PRO A 611 27.07 21.04 -3.36
N LEU A 612 26.27 21.93 -2.78
CA LEU A 612 26.80 23.13 -2.14
C LEU A 612 27.51 22.67 -0.85
N ALA A 613 28.79 23.05 -0.78
CA ALA A 613 29.82 22.60 0.15
C ALA A 613 29.57 22.97 1.62
#